data_AF-A0A940B757-F1
#
_entry.id   AF-A0A940B757-F1
#
_cell.length_a   1.000
_cell.length_b   1.000
_cell.length_c   1.000
_cell.angle_alpha   90.00
_cell.angle_beta   90.00
_cell.angle_gamma   90.00
#
_symmetry.space_group_name_H-M   'P 1'
#
loop_
_entity.id
_entity.type
_entity.pdbx_description
1 polymer ?
#
loop_
_entity_poly.entity_id
_entity_poly.type
_entity_poly.pdbx_seq_one_letter_code
_entity_poly.pdbx_strand_id
1 'polypeptide(L)'
;NLAGDVSKWNKIQGNVLKKIRETDKTRTVIVGAENWNGIEEVLKLPDYKDDNIILNFHDYSPFLFTHQWIQHTPFPYVKEKMPPLPENPIDSEKWYYENYPEMSKEANLVKPLDDAVKFANKRGLTLMCNEYGVIMNQADKTERTDWYNLKTKWMDERNIIRLNHEYKGYWAIFKNTKLNPVEARFPEDLNIEVVKALGFNVPQEKTRKHYSWFENAKKTNDYTIYRNGFAKGVYASDGWADCRINKKDAADEDTYIYLPKADAWATIKFLFGENYDFSDLVNSGKSLEFEVRTTQKDLKLYAYFAAQEIAGTAKEGLPWDCVNVVSGKNIPVDGEWHKVSIPLKNFRDNGAWSDIEQKSYPPEGKFSWKKIYCLKFAMGENGLKDDLSIRNIAIR
;
A
#
# COMPACT_ATOMS: atom_id res chain seq x y z
N ASN A 1 -28.38 -6.93 -17.30
CA ASN A 1 -27.66 -5.87 -16.56
C ASN A 1 -28.53 -5.50 -15.36
N LEU A 2 -28.02 -5.59 -14.12
CA LEU A 2 -28.82 -5.44 -12.88
C LEU A 2 -28.62 -4.09 -12.18
N ALA A 3 -27.68 -3.27 -12.67
CA ALA A 3 -27.38 -1.98 -12.08
C ALA A 3 -28.60 -1.05 -12.13
N GLY A 4 -28.96 -0.44 -10.98
CA GLY A 4 -30.01 0.57 -10.89
C GLY A 4 -31.43 0.07 -10.62
N ASP A 5 -31.67 -1.24 -10.49
CA ASP A 5 -33.00 -1.77 -10.11
C ASP A 5 -33.15 -1.82 -8.58
N VAL A 6 -33.54 -0.69 -7.99
CA VAL A 6 -33.74 -0.49 -6.56
C VAL A 6 -34.69 -1.55 -5.96
N SER A 7 -35.79 -1.86 -6.64
CA SER A 7 -36.80 -2.82 -6.14
C SER A 7 -36.22 -4.22 -6.05
N LYS A 8 -35.46 -4.62 -7.07
CA LYS A 8 -34.80 -5.93 -7.09
C LYS A 8 -33.68 -6.03 -6.07
N TRP A 9 -32.85 -5.00 -5.91
CA TRP A 9 -31.83 -4.96 -4.87
C TRP A 9 -32.45 -5.14 -3.48
N ASN A 10 -33.48 -4.35 -3.17
CA ASN A 10 -34.21 -4.42 -1.92
C ASN A 10 -34.76 -5.83 -1.65
N LYS A 11 -35.34 -6.49 -2.66
CA LYS A 11 -35.85 -7.87 -2.53
C LYS A 11 -34.72 -8.87 -2.24
N ILE A 12 -33.58 -8.74 -2.92
CA ILE A 12 -32.42 -9.61 -2.71
C ILE A 12 -31.91 -9.44 -1.28
N GLN A 13 -31.72 -8.20 -0.82
CA GLN A 13 -31.28 -7.91 0.53
C GLN A 13 -32.19 -8.52 1.59
N GLY A 14 -33.52 -8.35 1.45
CA GLY A 14 -34.48 -8.94 2.39
C GLY A 14 -34.41 -10.46 2.46
N ASN A 15 -34.22 -11.13 1.33
CA ASN A 15 -34.04 -12.59 1.30
C ASN A 15 -32.73 -13.03 1.98
N VAL A 16 -31.63 -12.28 1.78
CA VAL A 16 -30.34 -12.54 2.44
C VAL A 16 -30.46 -12.33 3.94
N LEU A 17 -31.08 -11.24 4.39
CA LEU A 17 -31.33 -10.99 5.82
C LEU A 17 -32.13 -12.13 6.44
N LYS A 18 -33.22 -12.55 5.81
CA LYS A 18 -34.01 -13.71 6.28
C LYS A 18 -33.14 -14.96 6.42
N LYS A 19 -32.28 -15.24 5.43
CA LYS A 19 -31.39 -16.40 5.46
C LYS A 19 -30.32 -16.31 6.55
N ILE A 20 -29.77 -15.13 6.80
CA ILE A 20 -28.86 -14.89 7.94
C ILE A 20 -29.59 -15.18 9.25
N ARG A 21 -30.82 -14.68 9.43
CA ARG A 21 -31.62 -14.85 10.65
C ARG A 21 -32.06 -16.30 10.93
N GLU A 22 -32.09 -17.16 9.92
CA GLU A 22 -32.28 -18.60 10.11
C GLU A 22 -31.10 -19.24 10.88
N THR A 23 -29.89 -18.69 10.78
CA THR A 23 -28.66 -19.24 11.39
C THR A 23 -28.17 -18.41 12.58
N ASP A 24 -28.18 -17.08 12.47
CA ASP A 24 -27.70 -16.15 13.50
C ASP A 24 -28.71 -15.01 13.69
N LYS A 25 -29.46 -15.12 14.79
CA LYS A 25 -30.52 -14.17 15.16
C LYS A 25 -29.98 -12.85 15.71
N THR A 26 -28.70 -12.80 16.08
CA THR A 26 -28.10 -11.68 16.83
C THR A 26 -27.01 -10.95 16.07
N ARG A 27 -26.59 -11.45 14.90
CA ARG A 27 -25.62 -10.78 14.05
C ARG A 27 -26.13 -9.41 13.60
N THR A 28 -25.46 -8.33 13.96
CA THR A 28 -25.71 -7.03 13.32
C THR A 28 -25.30 -7.09 11.84
N VAL A 29 -26.18 -6.62 10.96
CA VAL A 29 -25.93 -6.57 9.52
C VAL A 29 -25.96 -5.12 9.02
N ILE A 30 -24.97 -4.75 8.23
CA ILE A 30 -24.94 -3.44 7.56
C ILE A 30 -25.68 -3.56 6.24
N VAL A 31 -26.66 -2.69 6.02
CA VAL A 31 -27.54 -2.69 4.84
C VAL A 31 -27.31 -1.41 4.05
N GLY A 32 -26.80 -1.59 2.83
CA GLY A 32 -26.51 -0.53 1.89
C GLY A 32 -27.64 -0.29 0.89
N ALA A 33 -27.79 0.95 0.44
CA ALA A 33 -28.73 1.29 -0.63
C ALA A 33 -28.09 1.14 -2.02
N GLU A 34 -28.92 1.22 -3.07
CA GLU A 34 -28.42 1.22 -4.46
C GLU A 34 -27.67 2.53 -4.78
N ASN A 35 -27.19 2.70 -6.02
CA ASN A 35 -26.47 3.88 -6.47
C ASN A 35 -25.22 4.14 -5.61
N TRP A 36 -24.39 3.11 -5.42
CA TRP A 36 -23.18 3.16 -4.59
C TRP A 36 -23.44 3.63 -3.15
N ASN A 37 -24.54 3.18 -2.54
CA ASN A 37 -25.00 3.63 -1.22
C ASN A 37 -25.27 5.14 -1.16
N GLY A 38 -25.85 5.72 -2.21
CA GLY A 38 -26.24 7.14 -2.19
C GLY A 38 -27.21 7.44 -1.05
N ILE A 39 -26.98 8.51 -0.31
CA ILE A 39 -27.80 8.86 0.87
C ILE A 39 -29.30 9.00 0.56
N GLU A 40 -29.64 9.51 -0.62
CA GLU A 40 -31.04 9.63 -1.06
C GLU A 40 -31.71 8.26 -1.32
N GLU A 41 -30.92 7.24 -1.65
CA GLU A 41 -31.42 5.88 -1.86
C GLU A 41 -31.73 5.16 -0.54
N VAL A 42 -31.12 5.58 0.58
CA VAL A 42 -31.45 5.04 1.91
C VAL A 42 -32.94 5.22 2.21
N LEU A 43 -33.52 6.34 1.81
CA LEU A 43 -34.94 6.66 2.01
C LEU A 43 -35.89 5.71 1.26
N LYS A 44 -35.36 4.93 0.30
CA LYS A 44 -36.13 3.98 -0.52
C LYS A 44 -35.97 2.53 -0.05
N LEU A 45 -35.14 2.27 0.97
CA LEU A 45 -35.03 0.94 1.56
C LEU A 45 -36.36 0.52 2.19
N PRO A 46 -36.84 -0.71 1.95
CA PRO A 46 -38.05 -1.21 2.59
C PRO A 46 -37.82 -1.36 4.09
N ASP A 47 -38.91 -1.47 4.84
CA ASP A 47 -38.83 -1.95 6.21
C ASP A 47 -38.66 -3.47 6.18
N TYR A 48 -37.45 -3.94 6.46
CA TYR A 48 -37.09 -5.36 6.48
C TYR A 48 -37.67 -6.13 7.66
N LYS A 49 -38.34 -5.45 8.62
CA LYS A 49 -38.82 -6.05 9.88
C LYS A 49 -37.68 -6.72 10.68
N ASP A 50 -36.51 -6.09 10.65
CA ASP A 50 -35.29 -6.47 11.36
C ASP A 50 -34.80 -5.26 12.13
N ASP A 51 -34.71 -5.37 13.45
CA ASP A 51 -34.32 -4.31 14.38
C ASP A 51 -32.80 -4.27 14.64
N ASN A 52 -32.04 -5.25 14.14
CA ASN A 52 -30.60 -5.37 14.33
C ASN A 52 -29.85 -5.22 13.00
N ILE A 53 -30.17 -4.14 12.30
CA ILE A 53 -29.49 -3.69 11.09
C ILE A 53 -28.99 -2.25 11.25
N ILE A 54 -27.89 -1.94 10.57
CA ILE A 54 -27.35 -0.59 10.44
C ILE A 54 -27.56 -0.14 9.00
N LEU A 55 -28.24 0.99 8.79
CA LEU A 55 -28.41 1.58 7.47
C LEU A 55 -27.12 2.28 7.06
N ASN A 56 -26.68 2.08 5.82
CA ASN A 56 -25.42 2.62 5.31
C ASN A 56 -25.61 3.57 4.13
N PHE A 57 -24.81 4.65 4.11
CA PHE A 57 -24.60 5.51 2.95
C PHE A 57 -23.13 5.89 2.76
N HIS A 58 -22.78 6.39 1.58
CA HIS A 58 -21.50 7.03 1.29
C HIS A 58 -21.73 8.53 1.09
N ASP A 59 -20.75 9.38 1.47
CA ASP A 59 -20.85 10.83 1.29
C ASP A 59 -19.55 11.43 0.74
N TYR A 60 -19.61 11.78 -0.54
CA TYR A 60 -18.56 12.52 -1.24
C TYR A 60 -19.05 13.90 -1.69
N SER A 61 -20.05 14.47 -1.04
CA SER A 61 -20.61 15.76 -1.44
C SER A 61 -19.78 16.96 -0.94
N PRO A 62 -19.56 18.00 -1.78
CA PRO A 62 -19.85 18.02 -3.21
C PRO A 62 -18.84 17.19 -4.01
N PHE A 63 -19.33 16.42 -4.99
CA PHE A 63 -18.51 15.45 -5.74
C PHE A 63 -17.32 16.11 -6.47
N LEU A 64 -17.53 17.29 -7.07
CA LEU A 64 -16.49 18.03 -7.76
C LEU A 64 -15.31 18.39 -6.84
N PHE A 65 -15.59 18.69 -5.57
CA PHE A 65 -14.56 18.99 -4.58
C PHE A 65 -13.86 17.74 -4.06
N THR A 66 -14.60 16.69 -3.70
CA THR A 66 -14.01 15.52 -3.04
C THR A 66 -13.14 14.68 -3.98
N HIS A 67 -13.47 14.68 -5.27
CA HIS A 67 -12.76 13.93 -6.31
C HIS A 67 -11.76 14.78 -7.11
N GLN A 68 -11.86 16.12 -7.03
CA GLN A 68 -10.96 17.08 -7.69
C GLN A 68 -10.68 16.77 -9.18
N TRP A 69 -11.65 16.18 -9.89
CA TRP A 69 -11.49 15.90 -11.33
C TRP A 69 -11.07 17.16 -12.11
N ILE A 70 -11.51 18.33 -11.65
CA ILE A 70 -10.86 19.61 -11.95
C ILE A 70 -10.01 20.03 -10.74
N GLN A 71 -8.69 20.06 -10.95
CA GLN A 71 -7.71 20.36 -9.91
C GLN A 71 -7.95 21.73 -9.29
N HIS A 72 -7.78 21.83 -7.97
CA HIS A 72 -7.94 23.06 -7.20
C HIS A 72 -9.37 23.63 -7.23
N THR A 73 -10.38 22.77 -7.40
CA THR A 73 -11.78 23.19 -7.18
C THR A 73 -11.91 23.64 -5.71
N PRO A 74 -12.37 24.88 -5.44
CA PRO A 74 -12.38 25.44 -4.10
C PRO A 74 -13.55 24.94 -3.25
N PHE A 75 -13.33 24.69 -1.96
CA PHE A 75 -14.40 24.48 -0.99
C PHE A 75 -14.26 25.40 0.23
N PRO A 76 -15.31 26.16 0.61
CA PRO A 76 -16.60 26.29 -0.08
C PRO A 76 -16.45 26.92 -1.48
N TYR A 77 -17.53 26.89 -2.28
CA TYR A 77 -17.54 27.50 -3.61
C TYR A 77 -17.14 28.98 -3.57
N VAL A 78 -16.14 29.35 -4.37
CA VAL A 78 -15.72 30.73 -4.61
C VAL A 78 -15.56 30.91 -6.12
N LYS A 79 -16.42 31.73 -6.74
CA LYS A 79 -16.49 31.90 -8.20
C LYS A 79 -15.13 32.27 -8.81
N GLU A 80 -14.41 33.16 -8.15
CA GLU A 80 -13.13 33.71 -8.61
C GLU A 80 -11.98 32.70 -8.51
N LYS A 81 -12.13 31.65 -7.69
CA LYS A 81 -11.16 30.57 -7.55
C LYS A 81 -11.49 29.34 -8.40
N MET A 82 -12.61 29.35 -9.13
CA MET A 82 -12.98 28.20 -9.94
C MET A 82 -12.00 28.01 -11.10
N PRO A 83 -11.39 26.82 -11.23
CA PRO A 83 -10.65 26.47 -12.44
C PRO A 83 -11.59 26.42 -13.65
N PRO A 84 -11.11 26.68 -14.88
CA PRO A 84 -11.95 26.58 -16.07
C PRO A 84 -12.42 25.13 -16.29
N LEU A 85 -13.63 24.99 -16.83
CA LEU A 85 -14.13 23.70 -17.31
C LEU A 85 -13.20 23.17 -18.43
N PRO A 86 -12.78 21.89 -18.39
CA PRO A 86 -11.97 21.29 -19.46
C PRO A 86 -12.63 21.40 -20.84
N GLU A 87 -11.85 21.34 -21.92
CA GLU A 87 -12.33 21.57 -23.29
C GLU A 87 -13.37 20.54 -23.77
N ASN A 88 -13.29 19.29 -23.31
CA ASN A 88 -14.16 18.19 -23.72
C ASN A 88 -14.74 17.43 -22.52
N PRO A 89 -15.59 18.05 -21.70
CA PRO A 89 -16.19 17.40 -20.55
C PRO A 89 -17.29 16.45 -21.02
N ILE A 90 -17.44 15.30 -20.37
CA ILE A 90 -18.65 14.48 -20.55
C ILE A 90 -19.85 15.17 -19.87
N ASP A 91 -21.08 14.75 -20.22
CA ASP A 91 -22.30 15.42 -19.73
C ASP A 91 -22.37 15.52 -18.19
N SER A 92 -21.97 14.46 -17.48
CA SER A 92 -21.98 14.46 -16.01
C SER A 92 -20.98 15.45 -15.41
N GLU A 93 -19.80 15.58 -16.02
CA GLU A 93 -18.76 16.52 -15.60
C GLU A 93 -19.21 17.97 -15.76
N LYS A 94 -19.79 18.30 -16.92
CA LYS A 94 -20.39 19.61 -17.18
C LYS A 94 -21.51 19.92 -16.18
N TRP A 95 -22.38 18.95 -15.92
CA TRP A 95 -23.47 19.12 -14.96
C TRP A 95 -22.95 19.40 -13.54
N TYR A 96 -21.96 18.65 -13.06
CA TYR A 96 -21.36 18.90 -11.74
C TYR A 96 -20.73 20.30 -11.66
N TYR A 97 -20.04 20.74 -12.71
CA TYR A 97 -19.44 22.07 -12.76
C TYR A 97 -20.47 23.20 -12.70
N GLU A 98 -21.50 23.13 -13.55
CA GLU A 98 -22.55 24.16 -13.64
C GLU A 98 -23.39 24.25 -12.36
N ASN A 99 -23.60 23.12 -11.67
CA ASN A 99 -24.40 23.05 -10.45
C ASN A 99 -23.57 23.15 -9.16
N TYR A 100 -22.23 23.20 -9.25
CA TYR A 100 -21.34 23.29 -8.10
C TYR A 100 -21.66 24.44 -7.13
N PRO A 101 -22.04 25.66 -7.59
CA PRO A 101 -22.40 26.76 -6.68
C PRO A 101 -23.58 26.42 -5.77
N GLU A 102 -24.55 25.67 -6.28
CA GLU A 102 -25.73 25.25 -5.51
C GLU A 102 -25.39 24.05 -4.62
N MET A 103 -24.74 23.02 -5.19
CA MET A 103 -24.37 21.80 -4.46
C MET A 103 -23.42 22.05 -3.29
N SER A 104 -22.63 23.12 -3.35
CA SER A 104 -21.67 23.48 -2.30
C SER A 104 -22.27 24.28 -1.15
N LYS A 105 -23.55 24.67 -1.23
CA LYS A 105 -24.23 25.36 -0.13
C LYS A 105 -24.39 24.41 1.05
N GLU A 106 -24.05 24.87 2.25
CA GLU A 106 -24.20 24.10 3.49
C GLU A 106 -25.59 23.47 3.63
N ALA A 107 -26.66 24.22 3.34
CA ALA A 107 -28.03 23.71 3.40
C ALA A 107 -28.24 22.46 2.52
N ASN A 108 -27.62 22.40 1.33
CA ASN A 108 -27.73 21.28 0.42
C ASN A 108 -26.83 20.09 0.81
N LEU A 109 -25.75 20.35 1.56
CA LEU A 109 -24.88 19.32 2.10
C LEU A 109 -25.43 18.68 3.39
N VAL A 110 -26.21 19.44 4.15
CA VAL A 110 -26.75 19.04 5.46
C VAL A 110 -28.12 18.38 5.34
N LYS A 111 -29.00 18.89 4.46
CA LYS A 111 -30.38 18.40 4.33
C LYS A 111 -30.46 16.87 4.10
N PRO A 112 -29.64 16.25 3.23
CA PRO A 112 -29.70 14.79 3.05
C PRO A 112 -29.37 14.01 4.32
N LEU A 113 -28.43 14.51 5.15
CA LEU A 113 -28.10 13.92 6.45
C LEU A 113 -29.31 13.97 7.40
N ASP A 114 -30.00 15.11 7.46
CA ASP A 114 -31.20 15.28 8.29
C ASP A 114 -32.31 14.31 7.89
N ASP A 115 -32.55 14.15 6.59
CA ASP A 115 -33.61 13.30 6.09
C ASP A 115 -33.30 11.81 6.33
N ALA A 116 -32.05 11.39 6.12
CA ALA A 116 -31.62 10.02 6.39
C ALA A 116 -31.70 9.67 7.89
N VAL A 117 -31.32 10.60 8.78
CA VAL A 117 -31.41 10.41 10.24
C VAL A 117 -32.86 10.33 10.69
N LYS A 118 -33.74 11.21 10.19
CA LYS A 118 -35.19 11.12 10.47
C LYS A 118 -35.76 9.78 10.03
N PHE A 119 -35.34 9.29 8.87
CA PHE A 119 -35.76 8.00 8.34
C PHE A 119 -35.30 6.82 9.21
N ALA A 120 -34.03 6.81 9.62
CA ALA A 120 -33.48 5.78 10.51
C ALA A 120 -34.16 5.81 11.89
N ASN A 121 -34.30 6.98 12.49
CA ASN A 121 -34.94 7.17 13.80
C ASN A 121 -36.40 6.74 13.82
N LYS A 122 -37.17 7.01 12.74
CA LYS A 122 -38.56 6.55 12.61
C LYS A 122 -38.67 5.02 12.67
N ARG A 123 -37.60 4.30 12.32
CA ARG A 123 -37.53 2.83 12.33
C ARG A 123 -36.78 2.28 13.54
N GLY A 124 -36.26 3.14 14.42
CA GLY A 124 -35.41 2.72 15.55
C GLY A 124 -34.07 2.12 15.11
N LEU A 125 -33.57 2.47 13.92
CA LEU A 125 -32.35 1.93 13.34
C LEU A 125 -31.18 2.91 13.46
N THR A 126 -29.96 2.38 13.51
CA THR A 126 -28.72 3.17 13.44
C THR A 126 -28.37 3.52 12.00
N LEU A 127 -27.82 4.73 11.79
CA LEU A 127 -27.31 5.19 10.51
C LEU A 127 -25.78 5.28 10.53
N MET A 128 -25.15 4.87 9.43
CA MET A 128 -23.71 4.90 9.22
C MET A 128 -23.35 5.50 7.86
N CYS A 129 -22.33 6.36 7.85
CA CYS A 129 -21.58 6.77 6.69
C CYS A 129 -20.25 6.00 6.66
N ASN A 130 -20.17 4.87 5.96
CA ASN A 130 -18.96 4.04 5.99
C ASN A 130 -17.88 4.48 4.99
N GLU A 131 -18.17 5.44 4.11
CA GLU A 131 -17.20 6.02 3.19
C GLU A 131 -17.47 7.51 2.99
N TYR A 132 -16.48 8.33 3.35
CA TYR A 132 -16.41 9.75 3.02
C TYR A 132 -14.95 10.20 3.03
N GLY A 133 -14.61 11.16 2.17
CA GLY A 133 -13.27 11.74 2.17
C GLY A 133 -12.99 12.64 0.98
N VAL A 134 -11.80 13.24 0.97
CA VAL A 134 -11.32 14.14 -0.08
C VAL A 134 -9.94 13.70 -0.57
N ILE A 135 -9.75 13.69 -1.90
CA ILE A 135 -8.46 13.40 -2.51
C ILE A 135 -7.40 14.44 -2.10
N MET A 136 -6.26 13.99 -1.60
CA MET A 136 -5.24 14.85 -0.99
C MET A 136 -4.37 15.58 -2.02
N ASN A 137 -4.14 14.99 -3.20
CA ASN A 137 -3.09 15.47 -4.11
C ASN A 137 -3.46 16.74 -4.88
N GLN A 138 -4.75 17.07 -4.97
CA GLN A 138 -5.26 18.15 -5.83
C GLN A 138 -6.02 19.22 -5.04
N ALA A 139 -6.62 18.85 -3.90
CA ALA A 139 -7.31 19.80 -3.04
C ALA A 139 -6.31 20.68 -2.27
N ASP A 140 -6.69 21.93 -2.01
CA ASP A 140 -5.96 22.75 -1.04
C ASP A 140 -6.00 22.08 0.35
N LYS A 141 -4.88 22.14 1.07
CA LYS A 141 -4.74 21.45 2.37
C LYS A 141 -5.67 22.00 3.44
N THR A 142 -5.90 23.32 3.42
CA THR A 142 -6.78 24.01 4.38
C THR A 142 -8.22 23.67 4.06
N GLU A 143 -8.62 23.85 2.79
CA GLU A 143 -9.99 23.58 2.35
C GLU A 143 -10.39 22.10 2.53
N ARG A 144 -9.44 21.17 2.30
CA ARG A 144 -9.63 19.75 2.61
C ARG A 144 -9.87 19.52 4.09
N THR A 145 -9.11 20.18 4.96
CA THR A 145 -9.25 20.05 6.42
C THR A 145 -10.59 20.65 6.89
N ASP A 146 -10.98 21.80 6.35
CA ASP A 146 -12.26 22.44 6.65
C ASP A 146 -13.45 21.58 6.25
N TRP A 147 -13.37 20.91 5.09
CA TRP A 147 -14.38 19.93 4.69
C TRP A 147 -14.51 18.79 5.72
N TYR A 148 -13.39 18.23 6.18
CA TYR A 148 -13.42 17.18 7.22
C TYR A 148 -13.99 17.70 8.54
N ASN A 149 -13.65 18.92 8.96
CA ASN A 149 -14.20 19.53 10.18
C ASN A 149 -15.72 19.64 10.09
N LEU A 150 -16.24 20.17 8.97
CA LEU A 150 -17.67 20.36 8.76
C LEU A 150 -18.42 19.03 8.68
N LYS A 151 -17.95 18.08 7.86
CA LYS A 151 -18.59 16.77 7.70
C LYS A 151 -18.59 15.97 8.99
N THR A 152 -17.47 15.96 9.71
CA THR A 152 -17.36 15.34 11.04
C THR A 152 -18.34 15.96 12.02
N LYS A 153 -18.36 17.29 12.14
CA LYS A 153 -19.31 18.01 12.99
C LYS A 153 -20.76 17.66 12.65
N TRP A 154 -21.15 17.78 11.38
CA TRP A 154 -22.53 17.54 10.96
C TRP A 154 -22.99 16.10 11.23
N MET A 155 -22.11 15.11 11.02
CA MET A 155 -22.41 13.70 11.31
C MET A 155 -22.45 13.40 12.82
N ASP A 156 -21.52 13.94 13.60
CA ASP A 156 -21.45 13.73 15.05
C ASP A 156 -22.65 14.36 15.76
N GLU A 157 -23.07 15.58 15.39
CA GLU A 157 -24.29 16.24 15.89
C GLU A 157 -25.57 15.42 15.64
N ARG A 158 -25.53 14.52 14.66
CA ARG A 158 -26.64 13.66 14.25
C ARG A 158 -26.52 12.22 14.75
N ASN A 159 -25.48 11.89 15.51
CA ASN A 159 -25.14 10.54 15.96
C ASN A 159 -25.01 9.53 14.79
N ILE A 160 -24.46 9.97 13.66
CA ILE A 160 -24.15 9.10 12.52
C ILE A 160 -22.80 8.44 12.76
N ILE A 161 -22.73 7.10 12.69
CA ILE A 161 -21.44 6.39 12.70
C ILE A 161 -20.68 6.77 11.43
N ARG A 162 -19.41 7.17 11.51
CA ARG A 162 -18.63 7.60 10.34
C ARG A 162 -17.30 6.85 10.22
N LEU A 163 -16.96 6.42 9.01
CA LEU A 163 -15.70 5.76 8.68
C LEU A 163 -15.02 6.50 7.51
N ASN A 164 -13.84 7.05 7.77
CA ASN A 164 -13.08 7.79 6.78
C ASN A 164 -12.55 6.87 5.67
N HIS A 165 -12.82 7.21 4.42
CA HIS A 165 -12.07 6.70 3.29
C HIS A 165 -10.83 7.59 3.13
N GLU A 166 -9.59 7.12 3.25
CA GLU A 166 -9.12 5.74 3.49
C GLU A 166 -8.01 5.68 4.56
N TYR A 167 -7.55 4.47 4.91
CA TYR A 167 -6.41 4.33 5.81
C TYR A 167 -5.12 4.82 5.15
N LYS A 168 -4.81 4.39 3.92
CA LYS A 168 -3.58 4.78 3.19
C LYS A 168 -3.84 4.81 1.68
N GLY A 169 -3.46 5.90 1.01
CA GLY A 169 -3.79 6.16 -0.39
C GLY A 169 -4.15 7.64 -0.62
N TYR A 170 -4.87 7.94 -1.69
CA TYR A 170 -5.14 9.32 -2.08
C TYR A 170 -6.19 10.02 -1.21
N TRP A 171 -7.10 9.29 -0.57
CA TRP A 171 -8.09 9.86 0.37
C TRP A 171 -7.60 9.84 1.83
N ALA A 172 -6.38 9.37 2.06
CA ALA A 172 -5.98 8.88 3.36
C ALA A 172 -5.71 9.94 4.43
N ILE A 173 -5.58 9.44 5.66
CA ILE A 173 -5.02 10.17 6.80
C ILE A 173 -3.49 10.17 6.81
N PHE A 174 -2.83 9.42 5.92
CA PHE A 174 -1.37 9.43 5.75
C PHE A 174 -0.98 10.15 4.46
N LYS A 175 0.05 11.00 4.55
CA LYS A 175 0.64 11.73 3.43
C LYS A 175 1.40 10.81 2.46
N ASN A 176 1.96 9.73 2.99
CA ASN A 176 2.71 8.76 2.20
C ASN A 176 1.83 7.58 1.80
N THR A 177 1.65 7.38 0.50
CA THR A 177 0.85 6.29 -0.07
C THR A 177 1.64 4.99 -0.26
N LYS A 178 2.96 5.01 -0.11
CA LYS A 178 3.82 3.84 -0.34
C LYS A 178 3.55 2.74 0.68
N LEU A 179 3.36 1.51 0.23
CA LEU A 179 3.12 0.34 1.10
C LEU A 179 4.39 -0.21 1.74
N ASN A 180 5.57 0.21 1.26
CA ASN A 180 6.84 -0.29 1.74
C ASN A 180 7.06 0.08 3.22
N PRO A 181 7.26 -0.90 4.14
CA PRO A 181 7.50 -0.65 5.56
C PRO A 181 8.72 0.24 5.84
N VAL A 182 9.67 0.28 4.91
CA VAL A 182 10.86 1.14 4.97
C VAL A 182 10.49 2.62 4.81
N GLU A 183 9.51 2.91 3.95
CA GLU A 183 9.13 4.26 3.58
C GLU A 183 8.02 4.81 4.48
N ALA A 184 7.24 3.94 5.11
CA ALA A 184 6.17 4.30 6.02
C ALA A 184 6.71 4.79 7.37
N ARG A 185 6.51 6.07 7.67
CA ARG A 185 6.94 6.72 8.91
C ARG A 185 5.72 7.06 9.75
N PHE A 186 5.46 6.31 10.81
CA PHE A 186 4.44 6.66 11.79
C PHE A 186 5.10 7.10 13.10
N PRO A 187 4.70 8.26 13.67
CA PRO A 187 3.57 9.10 13.28
C PRO A 187 3.87 10.18 12.22
N GLU A 188 5.10 10.29 11.69
CA GLU A 188 5.56 11.44 10.89
C GLU A 188 4.80 11.64 9.56
N ASP A 189 4.32 10.56 8.95
CA ASP A 189 3.54 10.58 7.71
C ASP A 189 2.07 10.89 7.95
N LEU A 190 1.60 11.07 9.19
CA LEU A 190 0.22 11.45 9.44
C LEU A 190 -0.09 12.84 8.88
N ASN A 191 -1.27 12.97 8.28
CA ASN A 191 -1.90 14.24 8.01
C ASN A 191 -2.58 14.73 9.31
N ILE A 192 -1.77 15.32 10.19
CA ILE A 192 -2.15 15.74 11.54
C ILE A 192 -3.42 16.59 11.55
N GLU A 193 -3.58 17.52 10.61
CA GLU A 193 -4.75 18.40 10.57
C GLU A 193 -6.03 17.63 10.22
N VAL A 194 -5.97 16.67 9.30
CA VAL A 194 -7.11 15.78 9.03
C VAL A 194 -7.37 14.81 10.18
N VAL A 195 -6.34 14.28 10.83
CA VAL A 195 -6.49 13.43 12.03
C VAL A 195 -7.24 14.18 13.14
N LYS A 196 -6.89 15.45 13.38
CA LYS A 196 -7.61 16.32 14.32
C LYS A 196 -9.04 16.58 13.86
N ALA A 197 -9.25 16.90 12.59
CA ALA A 197 -10.57 17.20 12.03
C ALA A 197 -11.53 16.00 12.11
N LEU A 198 -10.98 14.78 12.07
CA LEU A 198 -11.73 13.53 12.27
C LEU A 198 -12.02 13.23 13.76
N GLY A 199 -11.51 14.04 14.70
CA GLY A 199 -11.69 13.86 16.14
C GLY A 199 -10.78 12.81 16.76
N PHE A 200 -9.70 12.39 16.08
CA PHE A 200 -8.76 11.42 16.63
C PHE A 200 -7.72 12.07 17.55
N ASN A 201 -7.22 11.28 18.50
CA ASN A 201 -6.06 11.66 19.30
C ASN A 201 -4.82 11.68 18.42
N VAL A 202 -4.11 12.81 18.43
CA VAL A 202 -2.84 12.94 17.72
C VAL A 202 -1.73 12.30 18.57
N PRO A 203 -1.03 11.27 18.06
CA PRO A 203 0.11 10.71 18.77
C PRO A 203 1.21 11.76 18.91
N GLN A 204 1.92 11.77 20.04
CA GLN A 204 3.10 12.61 20.19
C GLN A 204 4.11 12.24 19.10
N GLU A 205 4.61 13.24 18.37
CA GLU A 205 5.75 13.08 17.48
C GLU A 205 6.99 12.77 18.32
N LYS A 206 7.22 11.48 18.56
CA LYS A 206 8.54 10.98 18.92
C LYS A 206 9.14 10.50 17.64
N THR A 207 10.19 11.17 17.16
CA THR A 207 10.96 10.72 16.01
C THR A 207 11.31 9.26 16.22
N ARG A 208 10.70 8.37 15.45
CA ARG A 208 11.00 6.95 15.60
C ARG A 208 12.40 6.74 15.05
N LYS A 209 13.36 6.44 15.93
CA LYS A 209 14.63 5.88 15.47
C LYS A 209 14.31 4.49 14.89
N HIS A 210 14.29 4.38 13.57
CA HIS A 210 14.22 3.08 12.92
C HIS A 210 15.39 2.24 13.43
N TYR A 211 15.11 0.96 13.65
CA TYR A 211 16.19 0.05 14.00
C TYR A 211 17.07 -0.10 12.77
N SER A 212 18.28 0.46 12.82
CA SER A 212 19.28 0.25 11.79
C SER A 212 19.91 -1.12 11.98
N TRP A 213 19.64 -2.02 11.04
CA TRP A 213 20.29 -3.32 10.97
C TRP A 213 21.82 -3.15 10.94
N PHE A 214 22.31 -2.22 10.12
CA PHE A 214 23.74 -2.04 9.88
C PHE A 214 24.49 -1.44 11.07
N GLU A 215 23.91 -0.44 11.75
CA GLU A 215 24.52 0.08 12.98
C GLU A 215 24.56 -0.96 14.10
N ASN A 216 23.54 -1.84 14.17
CA ASN A 216 23.58 -2.96 15.09
C ASN A 216 24.67 -3.97 14.69
N ALA A 217 24.72 -4.34 13.41
CA ALA A 217 25.72 -5.27 12.88
C ALA A 217 27.15 -4.80 13.11
N LYS A 218 27.43 -3.49 12.97
CA LYS A 218 28.73 -2.89 13.33
C LYS A 218 29.09 -3.06 14.81
N LYS A 219 28.10 -2.96 15.71
CA LYS A 219 28.31 -3.11 17.16
C LYS A 219 28.50 -4.56 17.58
N THR A 220 27.76 -5.48 16.98
CA THR A 220 27.77 -6.90 17.35
C THR A 220 28.72 -7.73 16.49
N ASN A 221 29.24 -7.16 15.41
CA ASN A 221 29.95 -7.86 14.33
C ASN A 221 29.12 -9.01 13.72
N ASP A 222 27.80 -8.89 13.72
CA ASP A 222 26.86 -9.86 13.13
C ASP A 222 26.06 -9.19 12.01
N TYR A 223 26.47 -9.44 10.76
CA TYR A 223 25.81 -8.95 9.56
C TYR A 223 24.89 -10.01 8.95
N THR A 224 24.21 -10.80 9.79
CA THR A 224 23.14 -11.69 9.33
C THR A 224 21.97 -10.87 8.79
N ILE A 225 21.54 -11.18 7.57
CA ILE A 225 20.43 -10.54 6.85
C ILE A 225 19.15 -11.39 7.01
N TYR A 226 19.30 -12.72 6.92
CA TYR A 226 18.21 -13.67 7.10
C TYR A 226 18.71 -14.95 7.78
N ARG A 227 18.09 -15.29 8.91
CA ARG A 227 18.22 -16.57 9.61
C ARG A 227 16.98 -16.77 10.46
N ASN A 228 16.15 -17.75 10.11
CA ASN A 228 14.86 -18.01 10.78
C ASN A 228 13.90 -16.82 10.73
N GLY A 229 14.00 -16.02 9.67
CA GLY A 229 13.36 -14.72 9.53
C GLY A 229 14.34 -13.63 9.14
N PHE A 230 13.81 -12.47 8.73
CA PHE A 230 14.63 -11.31 8.43
C PHE A 230 15.23 -10.74 9.70
N ALA A 231 16.48 -10.27 9.59
CA ALA A 231 17.06 -9.46 10.64
C ALA A 231 16.21 -8.20 10.86
N LYS A 232 16.12 -7.76 12.12
CA LYS A 232 15.36 -6.55 12.45
C LYS A 232 15.92 -5.36 11.67
N GLY A 233 15.05 -4.59 11.02
CA GLY A 233 15.45 -3.48 10.13
C GLY A 233 15.70 -3.90 8.67
N VAL A 234 15.59 -5.19 8.35
CA VAL A 234 15.58 -5.71 6.98
C VAL A 234 14.16 -6.14 6.61
N TYR A 235 13.74 -5.83 5.39
CA TYR A 235 12.38 -6.07 4.92
C TYR A 235 12.40 -6.79 3.58
N ALA A 236 11.47 -7.73 3.39
CA ALA A 236 11.15 -8.20 2.06
C ALA A 236 10.40 -7.13 1.28
N SER A 237 10.66 -7.06 -0.02
CA SER A 237 9.80 -6.37 -0.98
C SER A 237 9.47 -7.30 -2.12
N ASP A 238 8.23 -7.18 -2.59
CA ASP A 238 7.59 -7.91 -3.67
C ASP A 238 8.42 -7.81 -4.96
N GLY A 239 9.46 -8.63 -5.06
CA GLY A 239 9.98 -9.08 -6.33
C GLY A 239 9.08 -10.20 -6.83
N TRP A 240 8.91 -10.31 -8.15
CA TRP A 240 7.84 -11.05 -8.81
C TRP A 240 7.89 -12.59 -8.66
N ALA A 241 8.58 -13.11 -7.64
CA ALA A 241 8.59 -14.52 -7.30
C ALA A 241 7.46 -14.80 -6.29
N ASP A 242 6.58 -15.76 -6.61
CA ASP A 242 5.63 -16.36 -5.66
C ASP A 242 6.38 -17.14 -4.56
N CYS A 243 7.05 -16.40 -3.67
CA CYS A 243 7.93 -16.97 -2.67
C CYS A 243 7.22 -17.21 -1.33
N ARG A 244 7.61 -18.29 -0.65
CA ARG A 244 7.15 -18.60 0.71
C ARG A 244 8.29 -18.32 1.67
N ILE A 245 8.13 -17.26 2.45
CA ILE A 245 9.10 -16.86 3.46
C ILE A 245 8.88 -17.70 4.72
N ASN A 246 9.96 -18.12 5.37
CA ASN A 246 9.96 -18.93 6.59
C ASN A 246 9.31 -20.30 6.43
N LYS A 247 9.45 -20.93 5.25
CA LYS A 247 9.13 -22.35 5.10
C LYS A 247 10.07 -23.16 5.99
N LYS A 248 9.57 -24.26 6.53
CA LYS A 248 10.32 -25.14 7.44
C LYS A 248 10.03 -26.59 7.07
N ASP A 249 11.09 -27.40 7.01
CA ASP A 249 10.94 -28.85 6.89
C ASP A 249 10.82 -29.45 8.28
N ALA A 250 10.06 -30.54 8.43
CA ALA A 250 9.81 -31.13 9.75
C ALA A 250 11.10 -31.56 10.50
N ALA A 251 12.15 -31.89 9.75
CA ALA A 251 13.44 -32.34 10.28
C ALA A 251 14.45 -31.20 10.49
N ASP A 252 14.13 -29.97 10.08
CA ASP A 252 15.05 -28.84 10.14
C ASP A 252 14.71 -27.94 11.32
N GLU A 253 15.71 -27.36 11.99
CA GLU A 253 15.47 -26.33 13.01
C GLU A 253 15.27 -24.97 12.36
N ASP A 254 15.96 -24.73 11.23
CA ASP A 254 15.99 -23.45 10.56
C ASP A 254 14.84 -23.30 9.53
N THR A 255 14.34 -22.08 9.37
CA THR A 255 13.43 -21.73 8.28
C THR A 255 14.20 -21.19 7.09
N TYR A 256 13.60 -21.32 5.91
CA TYR A 256 14.18 -20.90 4.65
C TYR A 256 13.17 -20.16 3.77
N ILE A 257 13.69 -19.50 2.74
CA ILE A 257 12.89 -18.89 1.69
C ILE A 257 12.77 -19.89 0.55
N TYR A 258 11.53 -20.20 0.18
CA TYR A 258 11.20 -21.18 -0.86
C TYR A 258 10.63 -20.50 -2.10
N LEU A 259 11.22 -20.80 -3.26
CA LEU A 259 10.80 -20.31 -4.56
C LEU A 259 10.34 -21.50 -5.42
N PRO A 260 9.03 -21.67 -5.65
CA PRO A 260 8.52 -22.65 -6.58
C PRO A 260 8.63 -22.13 -8.01
N LYS A 261 9.39 -22.83 -8.87
CA LYS A 261 9.39 -22.66 -10.34
C LYS A 261 9.21 -21.21 -10.84
N ALA A 262 10.05 -20.32 -10.34
CA ALA A 262 9.88 -18.89 -10.55
C ALA A 262 10.16 -18.48 -12.00
N ASP A 263 9.42 -17.48 -12.49
CA ASP A 263 9.58 -16.94 -13.84
C ASP A 263 10.97 -16.34 -14.10
N ALA A 264 11.29 -16.15 -15.38
CA ALA A 264 12.49 -15.43 -15.80
C ALA A 264 12.55 -14.05 -15.13
N TRP A 265 13.72 -13.72 -14.57
CA TRP A 265 13.96 -12.46 -13.85
C TRP A 265 13.09 -12.22 -12.62
N ALA A 266 12.34 -13.22 -12.14
CA ALA A 266 11.68 -13.14 -10.85
C ALA A 266 12.72 -12.85 -9.75
N THR A 267 12.39 -11.96 -8.83
CA THR A 267 13.35 -11.48 -7.82
C THR A 267 12.84 -11.69 -6.40
N ILE A 268 13.79 -11.80 -5.47
CA ILE A 268 13.54 -11.57 -4.04
C ILE A 268 14.45 -10.42 -3.62
N LYS A 269 13.87 -9.41 -2.98
CA LYS A 269 14.58 -8.20 -2.53
C LYS A 269 14.61 -8.15 -1.00
N PHE A 270 15.78 -7.84 -0.46
CA PHE A 270 16.06 -7.60 0.94
C PHE A 270 16.42 -6.12 1.09
N LEU A 271 15.47 -5.32 1.54
CA LEU A 271 15.63 -3.88 1.73
C LEU A 271 16.18 -3.59 3.12
N PHE A 272 17.24 -2.78 3.20
CA PHE A 272 17.94 -2.50 4.45
C PHE A 272 17.35 -1.35 5.29
N GLY A 273 16.22 -0.77 4.89
CA GLY A 273 15.58 0.33 5.62
C GLY A 273 16.18 1.70 5.37
N GLU A 274 17.49 1.78 5.12
CA GLU A 274 18.21 3.00 4.78
C GLU A 274 19.35 2.67 3.80
N ASN A 275 20.09 3.70 3.38
CA ASN A 275 21.28 3.53 2.54
C ASN A 275 22.51 3.40 3.45
N TYR A 276 23.25 2.30 3.31
CA TYR A 276 24.42 1.98 4.12
C TYR A 276 25.72 1.95 3.30
N ASP A 277 26.83 2.32 3.95
CA ASP A 277 28.16 2.27 3.38
C ASP A 277 28.83 0.92 3.70
N PHE A 278 28.98 0.07 2.69
CA PHE A 278 29.60 -1.24 2.77
C PHE A 278 31.09 -1.23 2.40
N SER A 279 31.69 -0.06 2.16
CA SER A 279 33.09 0.05 1.71
C SER A 279 34.06 -0.67 2.65
N ASP A 280 33.87 -0.56 3.96
CA ASP A 280 34.71 -1.24 4.95
C ASP A 280 34.54 -2.77 4.94
N LEU A 281 33.35 -3.26 4.63
CA LEU A 281 33.10 -4.70 4.46
C LEU A 281 33.84 -5.23 3.23
N VAL A 282 33.82 -4.48 2.13
CA VAL A 282 34.57 -4.84 0.91
C VAL A 282 36.07 -4.82 1.18
N ASN A 283 36.58 -3.76 1.81
CA ASN A 283 38.01 -3.57 2.07
C ASN A 283 38.57 -4.58 3.08
N SER A 284 37.76 -5.04 4.03
CA SER A 284 38.12 -6.10 4.98
C SER A 284 38.03 -7.51 4.39
N GLY A 285 37.65 -7.64 3.12
CA GLY A 285 37.61 -8.93 2.42
C GLY A 285 36.40 -9.79 2.75
N LYS A 286 35.31 -9.20 3.27
CA LYS A 286 34.07 -9.92 3.59
C LYS A 286 33.44 -10.54 2.35
N SER A 287 32.65 -11.57 2.57
CA SER A 287 31.87 -12.28 1.56
C SER A 287 30.37 -12.20 1.85
N LEU A 288 29.56 -12.16 0.79
CA LEU A 288 28.17 -12.57 0.89
C LEU A 288 28.14 -14.09 1.04
N GLU A 289 27.61 -14.57 2.15
CA GLU A 289 27.41 -16.00 2.42
C GLU A 289 25.93 -16.34 2.52
N PHE A 290 25.55 -17.50 1.99
CA PHE A 290 24.21 -18.06 2.13
C PHE A 290 24.24 -19.56 1.84
N GLU A 291 23.16 -20.25 2.19
CA GLU A 291 22.96 -21.65 1.81
C GLU A 291 21.87 -21.75 0.75
N VAL A 292 22.06 -22.62 -0.22
CA VAL A 292 21.13 -22.86 -1.32
C VAL A 292 20.94 -24.35 -1.54
N ARG A 293 19.72 -24.76 -1.91
CA ARG A 293 19.43 -26.10 -2.42
C ARG A 293 18.47 -26.03 -3.60
N THR A 294 18.67 -26.91 -4.57
CA THR A 294 17.83 -27.05 -5.76
C THR A 294 18.21 -28.33 -6.52
N THR A 295 17.33 -28.79 -7.41
CA THR A 295 17.63 -29.81 -8.42
C THR A 295 17.80 -29.22 -9.83
N GLN A 296 17.72 -27.89 -9.98
CA GLN A 296 17.81 -27.18 -11.26
C GLN A 296 19.20 -27.34 -11.89
N LYS A 297 19.32 -28.17 -12.93
CA LYS A 297 20.61 -28.49 -13.58
C LYS A 297 21.32 -27.28 -14.21
N ASP A 298 20.57 -26.37 -14.81
CA ASP A 298 21.06 -25.16 -15.48
C ASP A 298 20.85 -23.89 -14.64
N LEU A 299 20.93 -24.02 -13.30
CA LEU A 299 20.76 -22.90 -12.39
C LEU A 299 21.65 -21.71 -12.78
N LYS A 300 21.02 -20.53 -12.91
CA LYS A 300 21.66 -19.22 -12.93
C LYS A 300 20.96 -18.32 -11.91
N LEU A 301 21.52 -18.23 -10.72
CA LEU A 301 21.06 -17.37 -9.64
C LEU A 301 21.94 -16.13 -9.58
N TYR A 302 21.37 -14.96 -9.83
CA TYR A 302 22.08 -13.70 -9.81
C TYR A 302 21.92 -13.03 -8.45
N ALA A 303 23.03 -12.77 -7.76
CA ALA A 303 23.05 -11.97 -6.54
C ALA A 303 23.47 -10.54 -6.91
N TYR A 304 22.70 -9.54 -6.47
CA TYR A 304 23.02 -8.14 -6.71
C TYR A 304 23.00 -7.34 -5.41
N PHE A 305 23.86 -6.33 -5.33
CA PHE A 305 23.66 -5.19 -4.44
C PHE A 305 23.28 -3.98 -5.29
N ALA A 306 22.21 -3.28 -4.88
CA ALA A 306 21.78 -2.05 -5.53
C ALA A 306 22.07 -0.85 -4.64
N ALA A 307 22.51 0.23 -5.28
CA ALA A 307 22.85 1.51 -4.68
C ALA A 307 22.03 2.63 -5.32
N GLN A 308 21.63 3.61 -4.53
CA GLN A 308 20.94 4.80 -5.02
C GLN A 308 21.44 6.04 -4.27
N GLU A 309 22.23 6.87 -4.95
CA GLU A 309 22.79 8.09 -4.37
C GLU A 309 21.73 9.20 -4.27
N ILE A 310 20.87 9.31 -5.28
CA ILE A 310 19.77 10.27 -5.37
C ILE A 310 18.48 9.49 -5.60
N ALA A 311 17.48 9.69 -4.73
CA ALA A 311 16.15 9.16 -4.97
C ALA A 311 15.51 9.88 -6.16
N GLY A 312 15.18 9.15 -7.21
CA GLY A 312 14.58 9.73 -8.40
C GLY A 312 14.43 8.71 -9.52
N THR A 313 13.65 9.07 -10.53
CA THR A 313 13.36 8.20 -11.68
C THR A 313 14.07 8.63 -12.95
N ALA A 314 14.73 9.79 -12.93
CA ALA A 314 15.67 10.23 -13.95
C ALA A 314 16.95 9.38 -13.91
N LYS A 315 17.77 9.45 -14.97
CA LYS A 315 18.99 8.64 -15.12
C LYS A 315 19.94 8.78 -13.92
N GLU A 316 20.04 9.97 -13.36
CA GLU A 316 20.87 10.30 -12.20
C GLU A 316 20.38 9.63 -10.91
N GLY A 317 19.09 9.32 -10.85
CA GLY A 317 18.45 8.66 -9.72
C GLY A 317 18.25 7.16 -9.89
N LEU A 318 18.70 6.54 -10.98
CA LEU A 318 18.51 5.10 -11.19
C LEU A 318 19.23 4.26 -10.12
N PRO A 319 18.67 3.08 -9.76
CA PRO A 319 19.30 2.17 -8.82
C PRO A 319 20.41 1.38 -9.52
N TRP A 320 21.63 1.95 -9.54
CA TRP A 320 22.82 1.30 -10.09
C TRP A 320 23.17 0.08 -9.25
N ASP A 321 23.48 -1.05 -9.89
CA ASP A 321 23.77 -2.30 -9.20
C ASP A 321 25.06 -2.98 -9.64
N CYS A 322 25.58 -3.81 -8.74
CA CYS A 322 26.64 -4.77 -9.03
C CYS A 322 26.09 -6.18 -8.94
N VAL A 323 26.72 -7.13 -9.62
CA VAL A 323 26.23 -8.51 -9.74
C VAL A 323 27.34 -9.54 -9.57
N ASN A 324 26.97 -10.68 -9.01
CA ASN A 324 27.70 -11.94 -9.17
C ASN A 324 26.72 -13.07 -9.50
N VAL A 325 27.19 -14.11 -10.18
CA VAL A 325 26.33 -15.20 -10.68
C VAL A 325 26.75 -16.51 -10.03
N VAL A 326 25.80 -17.11 -9.34
CA VAL A 326 25.89 -18.48 -8.84
C VAL A 326 25.27 -19.39 -9.88
N SER A 327 26.05 -20.37 -10.33
CA SER A 327 25.59 -21.33 -11.34
C SER A 327 25.72 -22.76 -10.84
N GLY A 328 24.98 -23.69 -11.46
CA GLY A 328 25.08 -25.13 -11.19
C GLY A 328 26.46 -25.73 -11.47
N LYS A 329 27.40 -24.97 -12.08
CA LYS A 329 28.81 -25.37 -12.19
C LYS A 329 29.58 -25.17 -10.89
N ASN A 330 29.13 -24.26 -10.02
CA ASN A 330 29.83 -23.83 -8.82
C ASN A 330 29.24 -24.45 -7.55
N ILE A 331 28.05 -25.05 -7.64
CA ILE A 331 27.33 -25.65 -6.53
C ILE A 331 26.62 -26.91 -7.03
N PRO A 332 26.68 -28.04 -6.29
CA PRO A 332 25.88 -29.21 -6.61
C PRO A 332 24.37 -28.90 -6.60
N VAL A 333 23.65 -29.54 -7.53
CA VAL A 333 22.20 -29.37 -7.73
C VAL A 333 21.50 -30.70 -7.44
N ASP A 334 21.80 -31.26 -6.27
CA ASP A 334 21.39 -32.58 -5.79
C ASP A 334 20.18 -32.53 -4.83
N GLY A 335 19.63 -31.34 -4.58
CA GLY A 335 18.55 -31.12 -3.62
C GLY A 335 19.01 -30.94 -2.16
N GLU A 336 20.31 -31.04 -1.89
CA GLU A 336 20.90 -30.84 -0.57
C GLU A 336 21.34 -29.39 -0.36
N TRP A 337 21.53 -29.00 0.91
CA TRP A 337 22.00 -27.66 1.26
C TRP A 337 23.49 -27.50 1.01
N HIS A 338 23.84 -26.50 0.21
CA HIS A 338 25.23 -26.14 -0.08
C HIS A 338 25.52 -24.70 0.30
N LYS A 339 26.68 -24.48 0.91
CA LYS A 339 27.15 -23.14 1.28
C LYS A 339 27.73 -22.43 0.06
N VAL A 340 27.34 -21.17 -0.10
CA VAL A 340 27.87 -20.22 -1.07
C VAL A 340 28.63 -19.15 -0.31
N SER A 341 29.81 -18.76 -0.81
CA SER A 341 30.57 -17.63 -0.30
C SER A 341 31.12 -16.84 -1.49
N ILE A 342 30.66 -15.60 -1.65
CA ILE A 342 31.04 -14.71 -2.74
C ILE A 342 31.76 -13.50 -2.14
N PRO A 343 33.09 -13.37 -2.30
CA PRO A 343 33.81 -12.18 -1.86
C PRO A 343 33.16 -10.92 -2.45
N LEU A 344 32.88 -9.91 -1.62
CA LEU A 344 32.19 -8.70 -2.08
C LEU A 344 32.97 -8.00 -3.21
N LYS A 345 34.31 -8.08 -3.18
CA LYS A 345 35.19 -7.56 -4.24
C LYS A 345 35.02 -8.25 -5.61
N ASN A 346 34.37 -9.41 -5.66
CA ASN A 346 34.11 -10.16 -6.90
C ASN A 346 32.79 -9.77 -7.56
N PHE A 347 32.00 -8.88 -6.97
CA PHE A 347 30.82 -8.31 -7.63
C PHE A 347 31.28 -7.29 -8.67
N ARG A 348 30.77 -7.42 -9.90
CA ARG A 348 31.11 -6.53 -11.01
C ARG A 348 29.97 -5.57 -11.29
N ASP A 349 30.28 -4.39 -11.80
CA ASP A 349 29.27 -3.44 -12.26
C ASP A 349 28.36 -4.10 -13.32
N ASN A 350 27.06 -3.88 -13.18
CA ASN A 350 26.02 -4.45 -14.03
C ASN A 350 25.20 -3.38 -14.76
N GLY A 351 25.18 -2.14 -14.25
CA GLY A 351 24.38 -1.06 -14.80
C GLY A 351 23.15 -0.75 -13.96
N ALA A 352 22.01 -0.47 -14.60
CA ALA A 352 20.76 -0.14 -13.91
C ALA A 352 19.52 -0.51 -14.75
N TRP A 353 18.40 -0.81 -14.10
CA TRP A 353 17.09 -0.94 -14.75
C TRP A 353 16.22 0.27 -14.44
N SER A 354 15.54 0.82 -15.46
CA SER A 354 14.55 1.89 -15.29
C SER A 354 13.14 1.33 -15.41
N ASP A 355 12.38 1.40 -14.32
CA ASP A 355 10.96 1.02 -14.32
C ASP A 355 10.08 2.02 -15.10
N ILE A 356 10.50 3.28 -15.23
CA ILE A 356 9.76 4.27 -16.03
C ILE A 356 9.97 4.04 -17.52
N GLU A 357 11.24 3.90 -17.92
CA GLU A 357 11.59 3.76 -19.34
C GLU A 357 11.52 2.32 -19.82
N GLN A 358 11.28 1.36 -18.91
CA GLN A 358 11.21 -0.08 -19.19
C GLN A 358 12.45 -0.58 -19.95
N LYS A 359 13.64 -0.15 -19.53
CA LYS A 359 14.90 -0.49 -20.20
C LYS A 359 16.08 -0.64 -19.25
N SER A 360 17.07 -1.40 -19.70
CA SER A 360 18.37 -1.56 -19.05
C SER A 360 19.38 -0.52 -19.55
N TYR A 361 20.17 0.00 -18.62
CA TYR A 361 21.36 0.80 -18.89
C TYR A 361 22.59 -0.08 -18.67
N PRO A 362 23.62 0.03 -19.53
CA PRO A 362 24.84 -0.75 -19.38
C PRO A 362 25.66 -0.27 -18.16
N PRO A 363 26.69 -1.04 -17.74
CA PRO A 363 27.66 -0.59 -16.75
C PRO A 363 28.31 0.74 -17.15
N GLU A 364 28.25 1.74 -16.28
CA GLU A 364 28.82 3.09 -16.50
C GLU A 364 29.81 3.49 -15.38
N GLY A 365 30.16 2.58 -14.47
CA GLY A 365 31.01 2.87 -13.30
C GLY A 365 30.30 3.72 -12.23
N LYS A 366 28.97 3.74 -12.24
CA LYS A 366 28.14 4.56 -11.35
C LYS A 366 27.69 3.84 -10.08
N PHE A 367 27.86 2.52 -10.01
CA PHE A 367 27.63 1.77 -8.78
C PHE A 367 28.61 2.20 -7.68
N SER A 368 28.11 2.32 -6.45
CA SER A 368 28.86 2.77 -5.27
C SER A 368 28.49 1.91 -4.05
N TRP A 369 29.50 1.39 -3.35
CA TRP A 369 29.30 0.70 -2.08
C TRP A 369 28.86 1.63 -0.94
N LYS A 370 28.80 2.95 -1.16
CA LYS A 370 28.51 3.94 -0.10
C LYS A 370 27.02 4.11 0.22
N LYS A 371 26.13 3.66 -0.66
CA LYS A 371 24.68 3.86 -0.56
C LYS A 371 23.90 2.60 -0.88
N ILE A 372 24.32 1.46 -0.34
CA ILE A 372 23.63 0.19 -0.54
C ILE A 372 22.29 0.22 0.20
N TYR A 373 21.21 -0.04 -0.52
CA TYR A 373 19.86 -0.07 0.06
C TYR A 373 19.19 -1.44 -0.08
N CYS A 374 19.72 -2.30 -0.95
CA CYS A 374 19.09 -3.57 -1.30
C CYS A 374 20.11 -4.65 -1.67
N LEU A 375 19.92 -5.84 -1.12
CA LEU A 375 20.41 -7.10 -1.68
C LEU A 375 19.26 -7.76 -2.43
N LYS A 376 19.48 -8.23 -3.67
CA LYS A 376 18.46 -8.98 -4.41
C LYS A 376 19.02 -10.26 -5.02
N PHE A 377 18.21 -11.31 -5.02
CA PHE A 377 18.45 -12.51 -5.81
C PHE A 377 17.48 -12.51 -6.99
N ALA A 378 17.98 -12.65 -8.22
CA ALA A 378 17.17 -12.76 -9.43
C ALA A 378 17.38 -14.11 -10.12
N MET A 379 16.30 -14.65 -10.66
CA MET A 379 16.36 -15.82 -11.52
C MET A 379 16.84 -15.40 -12.90
N GLY A 380 17.68 -16.22 -13.52
CA GLY A 380 18.18 -15.92 -14.86
C GLY A 380 17.08 -15.86 -15.93
N GLU A 381 17.50 -15.56 -17.15
CA GLU A 381 16.66 -15.44 -18.35
C GLU A 381 15.71 -16.63 -18.62
N ASN A 382 16.04 -17.81 -18.10
CA ASN A 382 15.25 -19.04 -18.28
C ASN A 382 14.30 -19.33 -17.11
N GLY A 383 14.31 -18.52 -16.05
CA GLY A 383 13.58 -18.80 -14.81
C GLY A 383 14.06 -20.08 -14.12
N LEU A 384 13.16 -20.69 -13.34
CA LEU A 384 13.35 -21.97 -12.69
C LEU A 384 12.28 -22.97 -13.15
N LYS A 385 12.69 -24.19 -13.51
CA LYS A 385 11.81 -25.34 -13.81
C LYS A 385 11.59 -26.21 -12.57
N ASP A 386 12.58 -26.21 -11.68
CA ASP A 386 12.57 -26.86 -10.38
C ASP A 386 12.57 -25.81 -9.26
N ASP A 387 12.35 -26.25 -8.03
CA ASP A 387 12.30 -25.34 -6.90
C ASP A 387 13.71 -24.92 -6.44
N LEU A 388 13.81 -23.71 -5.87
CA LEU A 388 15.01 -23.19 -5.25
C LEU A 388 14.70 -22.80 -3.81
N SER A 389 15.58 -23.14 -2.87
CA SER A 389 15.48 -22.68 -1.49
C SER A 389 16.76 -21.98 -1.06
N ILE A 390 16.64 -20.88 -0.31
CA ILE A 390 17.77 -20.07 0.19
C ILE A 390 17.60 -19.83 1.70
N ARG A 391 18.68 -19.93 2.47
CA ARG A 391 18.69 -19.59 3.91
C ARG A 391 20.05 -19.05 4.37
N ASN A 392 20.12 -18.68 5.65
CA ASN A 392 21.37 -18.30 6.34
C ASN A 392 22.19 -17.21 5.61
N ILE A 393 21.49 -16.16 5.14
CA ILE A 393 22.07 -15.07 4.36
C ILE A 393 22.77 -14.09 5.30
N ALA A 394 24.07 -13.87 5.10
CA ALA A 394 24.89 -12.98 5.93
C ALA A 394 26.08 -12.39 5.15
N ILE A 395 26.68 -11.33 5.68
CA ILE A 395 27.99 -10.84 5.23
C ILE A 395 29.05 -11.23 6.26
N ARG A 396 30.08 -11.99 5.89
CA ARG A 396 31.03 -12.59 6.86
C ARG A 396 32.48 -12.50 6.46
#